data_AF-A0A2G6DGL3-F1
#
_entry.id   AF-A0A2G6DGL3-F1
#
_cell.length_a   1.000
_cell.length_b   1.000
_cell.length_c   1.000
_cell.angle_alpha   90.00
_cell.angle_beta   90.00
_cell.angle_gamma   90.00
#
_symmetry.space_group_name_H-M   'P 1'
#
loop_
_entity.id
_entity.type
_entity.pdbx_description
1 polymer ?
#
loop_
_entity_poly.entity_id
_entity_poly.type
_entity_poly.pdbx_seq_one_letter_code
_entity_poly.pdbx_strand_id
1 'polypeptide(L)'
;MTEKQLARIMYALIIVGLGMAAVGVLLVIFTDIVTGYGVKGIGIIAALIAGGLFLSVPAKIYLTLQLMKHNDEQLRRKREQEEQNKQST
;
A
#
# COMPACT_ATOMS: atom_id res chain seq x y z
N MET A 1 10.22 -18.04 1.37
CA MET A 1 10.27 -16.58 1.56
C MET A 1 9.49 -16.22 2.81
N THR A 2 10.09 -15.51 3.76
CA THR A 2 9.48 -15.19 5.06
C THR A 2 8.38 -14.13 4.89
N GLU A 3 7.24 -14.29 5.57
CA GLU A 3 6.10 -13.35 5.54
C GLU A 3 6.52 -11.89 5.79
N LYS A 4 7.53 -11.69 6.66
CA LYS A 4 8.12 -10.39 6.97
C LYS A 4 8.81 -9.71 5.78
N GLN A 5 9.42 -10.48 4.86
CA GLN A 5 10.06 -9.93 3.67
C GLN A 5 9.02 -9.50 2.63
N LEU A 6 7.95 -10.28 2.47
CA LEU A 6 6.87 -9.95 1.55
C LEU A 6 6.15 -8.66 1.98
N ALA A 7 5.91 -8.50 3.28
CA ALA A 7 5.39 -7.27 3.87
C ALA A 7 6.31 -6.06 3.63
N ARG A 8 7.63 -6.24 3.78
CA ARG A 8 8.61 -5.17 3.54
C ARG A 8 8.64 -4.73 2.08
N ILE A 9 8.56 -5.68 1.14
CA ILE A 9 8.50 -5.39 -0.29
C ILE A 9 7.19 -4.65 -0.64
N MET A 10 6.06 -5.06 -0.06
CA MET A 10 4.78 -4.36 -0.21
C MET A 10 4.84 -2.92 0.32
N TYR A 11 5.45 -2.70 1.48
CA TYR A 11 5.64 -1.36 2.03
C TYR A 11 6.60 -0.50 1.18
N ALA A 12 7.66 -1.11 0.66
CA ALA A 12 8.57 -0.45 -0.29
C ALA A 12 7.85 -0.07 -1.59
N LEU A 13 6.98 -0.93 -2.13
CA LEU A 13 6.16 -0.63 -3.30
C LEU A 13 5.20 0.53 -3.07
N ILE A 14 4.67 0.71 -1.85
CA ILE A 14 3.87 1.89 -1.49
C ILE A 14 4.73 3.15 -1.54
N ILE A 15 5.89 3.15 -0.87
CA ILE A 15 6.77 4.32 -0.84
C ILE A 15 7.24 4.67 -2.24
N VAL A 16 7.59 3.67 -3.05
CA VAL A 16 7.99 3.85 -4.45
C VAL A 16 6.82 4.36 -5.30
N GLY A 17 5.64 3.75 -5.21
CA GLY A 17 4.46 4.16 -5.98
C GLY A 17 3.97 5.57 -5.63
N LEU A 18 3.98 5.92 -4.34
CA LEU A 18 3.62 7.23 -3.85
C LEU A 18 4.68 8.27 -4.22
N GLY A 19 5.97 7.92 -4.12
CA GLY A 19 7.07 8.74 -4.58
C GLY A 19 7.00 9.00 -6.08
N MET A 20 6.67 7.99 -6.88
CA MET A 20 6.53 8.09 -8.32
C MET A 20 5.33 8.97 -8.71
N ALA A 21 4.20 8.83 -8.02
CA ALA A 21 3.05 9.72 -8.19
C ALA A 21 3.39 11.17 -7.81
N ALA A 22 4.06 11.37 -6.67
CA ALA A 22 4.48 12.70 -6.21
C ALA A 22 5.47 13.36 -7.18
N VAL A 23 6.47 12.61 -7.67
CA VAL A 23 7.40 13.08 -8.70
C VAL A 23 6.66 13.42 -9.99
N GLY A 24 5.65 12.63 -10.38
CA GLY A 24 4.79 12.95 -11.52
C GLY A 24 4.09 14.28 -11.38
N VAL A 25 3.41 14.49 -10.26
CA VAL A 25 2.72 15.75 -9.95
C VAL A 25 3.71 16.90 -9.84
N LEU A 26 4.89 16.70 -9.26
CA LEU A 26 5.93 17.72 -9.19
C LEU A 26 6.42 18.10 -10.58
N LEU A 27 6.60 17.13 -11.47
CA LEU A 27 6.92 17.34 -12.88
C LEU A 27 5.81 18.14 -13.59
N VAL A 28 4.53 17.91 -13.28
CA VAL A 28 3.40 18.72 -13.82
C VAL A 28 3.56 20.19 -13.46
N ILE A 29 3.89 20.45 -12.20
CA ILE A 29 3.92 21.80 -11.65
C ILE A 29 5.17 22.55 -12.12
N PHE A 30 6.32 21.86 -12.21
CA PHE A 30 7.60 22.48 -12.59
C PHE A 30 7.84 22.52 -14.10
N THR A 31 7.36 21.52 -14.83
CA THR A 31 7.51 21.49 -16.27
C THR A 31 6.25 22.09 -16.86
N ASP A 32 6.37 23.26 -17.47
CA ASP A 32 5.34 23.90 -18.30
C ASP A 32 5.10 23.09 -19.61
N ILE A 33 5.09 21.76 -19.49
CA ILE A 33 4.83 20.78 -20.55
C ILE A 33 3.41 20.97 -21.11
N VAL A 34 2.49 21.52 -20.31
CA VAL A 34 1.14 21.86 -20.73
C VAL A 34 1.16 22.93 -21.81
N THR A 35 2.10 23.88 -21.78
CA THR A 35 2.23 24.91 -22.83
C THR A 35 3.13 24.48 -24.00
N GLY A 36 4.14 23.61 -23.77
CA GLY A 36 5.09 23.20 -24.82
C GLY A 36 4.76 21.93 -25.62
N TYR A 37 4.05 20.95 -25.03
CA TYR A 37 3.85 19.61 -25.63
C TYR A 37 2.38 19.18 -25.75
N GLY A 38 1.44 19.99 -25.28
CA GLY A 38 -0.01 19.76 -25.43
C GLY A 38 -0.47 18.38 -24.90
N VAL A 39 -1.28 17.67 -25.68
CA VAL A 39 -1.94 16.40 -25.31
C VAL A 39 -0.98 15.25 -24.94
N LYS A 40 0.25 15.24 -25.48
CA LYS A 40 1.27 14.23 -25.13
C LYS A 40 1.74 14.37 -23.69
N GLY A 41 1.84 15.62 -23.20
CA GLY A 41 2.18 15.90 -21.80
C GLY A 41 1.14 15.34 -20.85
N ILE A 42 -0.14 15.63 -21.12
CA ILE A 42 -1.28 15.17 -20.32
C ILE A 42 -1.32 13.63 -20.24
N GLY A 43 -1.06 12.94 -21.35
CA GLY A 43 -1.03 11.48 -21.39
C GLY A 43 0.04 10.85 -20.50
N ILE A 44 1.25 11.41 -20.49
CA ILE A 44 2.36 10.94 -19.63
C ILE A 44 2.01 11.14 -18.16
N ILE A 45 1.42 12.27 -17.82
CA ILE A 45 1.02 12.61 -16.45
C ILE A 45 -0.08 11.67 -15.96
N ALA A 46 -1.12 11.49 -16.78
CA ALA A 46 -2.23 10.59 -16.47
C ALA A 46 -1.72 9.16 -16.28
N ALA A 47 -0.80 8.70 -17.13
CA ALA A 47 -0.19 7.38 -16.99
C ALA A 47 0.66 7.25 -15.73
N LEU A 48 1.40 8.29 -15.33
CA LEU A 48 2.23 8.25 -14.12
C LEU A 48 1.39 8.22 -12.84
N ILE A 49 0.35 9.06 -12.79
CA ILE A 49 -0.58 9.11 -11.65
C ILE A 49 -1.41 7.82 -11.57
N ALA A 50 -1.98 7.38 -12.69
CA ALA A 50 -2.73 6.13 -12.76
C ALA A 50 -1.84 4.93 -12.40
N GLY A 51 -0.59 4.90 -12.88
CA GLY A 51 0.39 3.87 -12.55
C GLY A 51 0.73 3.85 -11.05
N GLY A 52 1.00 5.01 -10.44
CA GLY A 52 1.30 5.11 -9.01
C GLY A 52 0.11 4.71 -8.12
N LEU A 53 -1.11 5.09 -8.50
CA LEU A 53 -2.34 4.66 -7.82
C LEU A 53 -2.64 3.17 -8.01
N PHE A 54 -2.47 2.65 -9.23
CA PHE A 54 -2.69 1.23 -9.53
C PHE A 54 -1.75 0.33 -8.72
N LEU A 55 -0.48 0.73 -8.58
CA LEU A 55 0.50 0.01 -7.78
C LEU A 55 0.19 0.03 -6.26
N SER A 56 -0.65 0.98 -5.81
CA SER A 56 -1.07 1.10 -4.41
C SER A 56 -2.20 0.14 -4.02
N VAL A 57 -2.96 -0.38 -4.99
CA VAL A 57 -4.08 -1.33 -4.77
C VAL A 57 -3.63 -2.67 -4.16
N PRO A 58 -2.64 -3.39 -4.71
CA PRO A 58 -2.18 -4.66 -4.14
C PRO A 58 -1.63 -4.50 -2.71
N ALA A 59 -1.07 -3.33 -2.39
CA ALA A 59 -0.55 -3.05 -1.06
C ALA A 59 -1.66 -2.87 -0.01
N LYS A 60 -2.78 -2.24 -0.36
CA LYS A 60 -3.94 -2.13 0.54
C LYS A 60 -4.55 -3.50 0.84
N ILE A 61 -4.66 -4.36 -0.17
CA ILE A 61 -5.17 -5.74 0.00
C ILE A 61 -4.23 -6.54 0.91
N TYR A 62 -2.92 -6.39 0.73
CA TYR A 62 -1.94 -7.09 1.55
C TYR A 62 -2.00 -6.70 3.03
N LEU A 63 -2.14 -5.40 3.34
CA LEU A 63 -2.25 -4.93 4.72
C LEU A 63 -3.50 -5.50 5.41
N THR A 64 -4.61 -5.57 4.70
CA THR A 64 -5.87 -6.17 5.20
C THR A 64 -5.69 -7.66 5.50
N LEU A 65 -5.08 -8.43 4.58
CA LEU A 65 -4.81 -9.85 4.79
C LEU A 65 -3.87 -10.09 5.99
N GLN A 66 -2.86 -9.24 6.16
CA GLN A 66 -1.93 -9.31 7.29
C GLN A 66 -2.61 -8.93 8.61
N LEU A 67 -3.49 -7.91 8.61
CA LEU A 67 -4.29 -7.56 9.78
C LEU A 67 -5.18 -8.72 10.22
N MET A 68 -5.81 -9.39 9.26
CA MET A 68 -6.73 -10.50 9.53
C MET A 68 -6.00 -11.69 10.16
N LYS A 69 -4.80 -12.03 9.66
CA LYS A 69 -3.91 -13.03 10.29
C LYS A 69 -3.56 -12.68 11.74
N HIS A 70 -3.19 -11.43 11.99
CA HIS A 70 -2.81 -10.99 13.34
C HIS A 70 -4.03 -10.95 14.29
N ASN A 71 -5.21 -10.60 13.78
CA ASN A 71 -6.45 -10.60 14.54
C ASN A 71 -6.90 -12.02 14.91
N ASP A 72 -6.74 -13.00 14.02
CA ASP A 72 -7.05 -14.41 14.30
C ASP A 72 -6.14 -14.99 15.39
N GLU A 73 -4.84 -14.66 15.37
CA GLU A 73 -3.91 -15.07 16.43
C GLU A 73 -4.27 -14.45 17.79
N GLN A 74 -4.61 -13.17 17.82
CA GLN A 74 -5.04 -12.49 19.04
C GLN A 74 -6.35 -13.08 19.57
N LEU A 75 -7.30 -13.40 18.68
CA LEU A 75 -8.57 -14.01 19.05
C LEU A 75 -8.38 -15.41 19.63
N ARG A 76 -7.48 -16.22 19.05
CA ARG A 76 -7.13 -17.53 19.62
C ARG A 76 -6.55 -17.42 21.03
N ARG A 77 -5.58 -16.52 21.25
CA ARG A 77 -5.01 -16.30 22.60
C ARG A 77 -6.06 -15.84 23.60
N LYS A 78 -7.02 -15.02 23.17
CA LYS A 78 -8.10 -14.52 24.02
C LYS A 78 -9.07 -15.65 24.44
N ARG A 79 -9.39 -16.58 23.53
CA ARG A 79 -10.20 -17.78 23.86
C ARG A 79 -9.46 -18.72 24.80
N GLU A 80 -8.17 -18.97 24.56
CA GLU A 80 -7.33 -19.80 25.43
C GLU A 80 -7.23 -19.21 26.85
N GLN A 81 -7.17 -17.88 27.00
CA GLN A 81 -7.24 -17.20 28.31
C GLN A 81 -8.62 -17.27 28.97
N GLU A 82 -9.71 -17.14 28.21
CA GLU A 82 -11.07 -17.26 28.75
C GLU A 82 -11.38 -18.69 29.23
N GLU A 83 -10.88 -19.71 28.51
CA GLU A 83 -10.99 -21.12 28.91
C GLU A 83 -10.17 -21.42 30.18
N GLN A 84 -8.94 -20.92 30.27
CA GLN A 84 -8.13 -21.06 31.49
C GLN A 84 -8.75 -20.32 32.69
N ASN A 85 -9.35 -19.14 32.48
CA ASN A 85 -9.97 -18.39 33.56
C ASN A 85 -11.26 -19.05 34.08
N LYS A 86 -12.04 -19.71 33.20
CA LYS A 86 -13.22 -20.50 33.58
C LYS A 86 -12.86 -21.79 34.32
N GLN A 87 -11.69 -22.36 34.08
CA GLN A 87 -11.26 -23.61 34.73
C GLN A 87 -10.64 -23.38 36.11
N SER A 88 -10.36 -22.12 36.46
CA SER A 88 -9.81 -21.70 37.76
C SER A 88 -10.85 -21.09 38.72
N THR A 89 -12.13 -21.00 38.32
CA THR A 89 -13.27 -20.55 39.14
C THR A 89 -14.21 -21.72 39.41
#